data_AF-A0A445AZM8-F1
#
_entry.id   AF-A0A445AZM8-F1
#
_cell.length_a   1.000
_cell.length_b   1.000
_cell.length_c   1.000
_cell.angle_alpha   90.00
_cell.angle_beta   90.00
_cell.angle_gamma   90.00
#
_symmetry.space_group_name_H-M   'P 1'
#
loop_
_entity.id
_entity.type
_entity.pdbx_description
1 polymer ?
#
loop_
_entity_poly.entity_id
_entity_poly.type
_entity_poly.pdbx_seq_one_letter_code
_entity_poly.pdbx_strand_id
1 'polypeptide(L)'
;MQGFRPKNQEAWNLRDESDGCVRNTGLSSTNKFLHLEYMKLQETSIVFMNKSMTFDECGSLCKRNCSCTAYENIDIRNGRSGCVI
;
A
#
# COMPACT_ATOMS: atom_id res chain seq x y z
N MET A 1 -3.30 -11.02 4.59
CA MET A 1 -3.11 -9.59 4.93
C MET A 1 -4.30 -9.12 5.77
N GLN A 2 -4.08 -8.42 6.89
CA GLN A 2 -5.17 -7.93 7.73
C GLN A 2 -6.05 -6.93 6.94
N GLY A 3 -7.37 -7.08 7.03
CA GLY A 3 -8.34 -6.24 6.31
C GLY A 3 -8.64 -6.69 4.87
N PHE A 4 -8.10 -7.82 4.43
CA PHE A 4 -8.34 -8.41 3.12
C PHE A 4 -8.84 -9.86 3.24
N ARG A 5 -9.55 -10.32 2.21
CA ARG A 5 -9.99 -11.72 2.03
C ARG A 5 -9.61 -12.23 0.64
N PRO A 6 -9.48 -13.56 0.45
CA PRO A 6 -9.28 -14.13 -0.88
C PRO A 6 -10.36 -13.68 -1.83
N LYS A 7 -9.96 -13.33 -3.06
CA LYS A 7 -10.92 -13.01 -4.13
C LYS A 7 -11.73 -14.24 -4.53
N ASN A 8 -11.08 -15.41 -4.52
CA ASN A 8 -11.66 -16.72 -4.83
C ASN A 8 -11.38 -17.70 -3.69
N GLN A 9 -12.41 -18.03 -2.91
CA GLN A 9 -12.24 -18.88 -1.74
C GLN A 9 -12.01 -20.35 -2.10
N GLU A 10 -12.59 -20.83 -3.21
CA GLU A 10 -12.44 -22.21 -3.65
C GLU A 10 -11.01 -22.48 -4.13
N ALA A 11 -10.45 -21.60 -4.96
CA ALA A 11 -9.06 -21.65 -5.38
C ALA A 11 -8.10 -21.54 -4.18
N TRP A 12 -8.37 -20.61 -3.27
CA TRP A 12 -7.57 -20.44 -2.06
C TRP A 12 -7.54 -21.70 -1.18
N ASN A 13 -8.67 -22.40 -1.06
CA ASN A 13 -8.75 -23.67 -0.32
C ASN A 13 -7.90 -24.79 -0.97
N LEU A 14 -7.69 -24.70 -2.29
CA LEU A 14 -6.80 -25.57 -3.06
C LEU A 14 -5.34 -25.07 -3.09
N ARG A 15 -5.00 -24.02 -2.32
CA ARG A 15 -3.69 -23.35 -2.29
C ARG A 15 -3.33 -22.63 -3.59
N ASP A 16 -4.32 -22.29 -4.41
CA ASP A 16 -4.13 -21.38 -5.53
C ASP A 16 -4.41 -19.94 -5.08
N GLU A 17 -3.36 -19.12 -5.11
CA GLU A 17 -3.35 -17.73 -4.65
C GLU A 17 -3.25 -16.71 -5.79
N SER A 18 -3.32 -17.15 -7.05
CA SER A 18 -3.11 -16.30 -8.24
C SER A 18 -4.12 -15.16 -8.36
N ASP A 19 -5.35 -15.39 -7.89
CA ASP A 19 -6.44 -14.40 -7.91
C ASP A 19 -6.23 -13.27 -6.89
N GLY A 20 -5.27 -13.43 -5.97
CA GLY A 20 -4.96 -12.48 -4.93
C GLY A 20 -6.11 -12.24 -3.94
N CYS A 21 -6.14 -11.04 -3.37
CA CYS A 21 -7.06 -10.66 -2.31
C CYS A 21 -7.80 -9.36 -2.62
N VAL A 22 -8.97 -9.19 -2.01
CA VAL A 22 -9.79 -7.97 -2.06
C VAL A 22 -9.99 -7.41 -0.65
N ARG A 23 -10.20 -6.09 -0.54
CA ARG A 23 -10.48 -5.46 0.76
C ARG A 23 -11.80 -5.99 1.34
N ASN A 24 -11.84 -6.16 2.66
CA ASN A 24 -13.06 -6.54 3.37
C ASN A 24 -14.08 -5.40 3.41
N THR A 25 -13.60 -4.16 3.44
CA THR A 25 -14.43 -2.95 3.48
C THR A 25 -14.14 -2.05 2.28
N GLY A 26 -15.15 -1.32 1.82
CA GLY A 26 -14.97 -0.27 0.81
C GLY A 26 -14.06 0.86 1.31
N LEU A 27 -13.52 1.65 0.40
CA LEU A 27 -12.73 2.83 0.76
C LEU A 27 -13.67 3.98 1.19
N SER A 28 -13.34 4.66 2.29
CA SER A 28 -13.96 5.92 2.72
C SER A 28 -12.92 7.01 2.98
N SER A 29 -13.34 8.27 3.07
CA SER A 29 -12.46 9.42 3.39
C SER A 29 -11.81 9.34 4.78
N THR A 30 -12.30 8.47 5.66
CA THR A 30 -11.78 8.23 7.01
C THR A 30 -10.89 6.99 7.10
N ASN A 31 -10.53 6.38 5.97
CA ASN A 31 -9.61 5.25 5.93
C ASN A 31 -8.31 5.54 6.69
N LYS A 32 -7.83 4.50 7.39
CA LYS A 32 -6.51 4.46 8.01
C LYS A 32 -5.61 3.55 7.19
N PHE A 33 -4.32 3.88 7.17
CA PHE A 33 -3.31 3.00 6.61
C PHE A 33 -2.88 1.98 7.67
N LEU A 34 -2.68 0.74 7.23
CA LEU A 34 -2.05 -0.30 8.04
C LEU A 34 -0.55 -0.21 7.80
N HIS A 35 0.23 0.00 8.86
CA HIS A 35 1.69 -0.06 8.76
C HIS A 35 2.14 -1.49 8.54
N LEU A 36 2.88 -1.74 7.46
CA LEU A 36 3.48 -3.02 7.16
C LEU A 36 4.99 -2.90 7.27
N GLU A 37 5.59 -3.81 8.03
CA GLU A 37 7.04 -3.85 8.23
C GLU A 37 7.67 -4.98 7.43
N TYR A 38 8.96 -4.85 7.10
CA TYR A 38 9.77 -5.87 6.40
C TYR A 38 9.18 -6.31 5.05
N MET A 39 8.54 -5.40 4.33
CA MET A 39 7.97 -5.66 3.01
C MET A 39 8.99 -5.41 1.90
N LYS A 40 8.92 -6.22 0.84
CA LYS A 40 9.55 -5.89 -0.44
C LYS A 40 8.56 -5.04 -1.23
N LEU A 41 9.01 -3.87 -1.68
CA LEU A 41 8.25 -3.07 -2.63
C LEU A 41 8.01 -3.93 -3.89
N GLN A 42 6.75 -4.22 -4.18
CA GLN A 42 6.41 -4.90 -5.42
C GLN A 42 6.74 -3.98 -6.60
N GLU A 43 7.19 -4.55 -7.71
CA GLU A 43 7.40 -3.81 -8.95
C GLU A 43 6.05 -3.32 -9.47
N THR A 44 5.62 -2.16 -8.98
CA THR A 44 4.44 -1.47 -9.45
C THR A 44 4.85 -0.45 -10.50
N SER A 45 3.92 -0.12 -11.38
CA SER A 45 3.98 1.11 -12.15
C SER A 45 3.96 2.27 -11.17
N ILE A 46 5.14 2.79 -10.82
CA ILE A 46 5.31 3.94 -9.93
C ILE A 46 4.51 5.11 -10.54
N VAL A 47 3.44 5.52 -9.88
CA VAL A 47 2.56 6.58 -10.37
C VAL A 47 3.10 7.94 -9.94
N PHE A 48 3.77 7.99 -8.78
CA PHE A 48 4.38 9.22 -8.27
C PHE A 48 5.64 8.93 -7.44
N MET A 49 6.67 9.77 -7.62
CA MET A 49 7.91 9.71 -6.84
C MET A 49 8.41 11.13 -6.51
N ASN A 50 8.73 11.38 -5.24
CA ASN A 50 9.39 12.62 -4.81
C ASN A 50 10.43 12.35 -3.74
N LYS A 51 11.72 12.61 -4.02
CA LYS A 51 12.85 12.33 -3.11
C LYS A 51 12.99 13.27 -1.92
N SER A 52 12.45 14.48 -2.02
CA SER A 52 12.60 15.51 -0.98
C SER A 52 11.45 15.51 0.03
N MET A 53 10.37 14.79 -0.27
CA MET A 53 9.17 14.77 0.57
C MET A 53 9.38 13.94 1.84
N THR A 54 8.84 14.41 2.95
CA THR A 54 8.84 13.67 4.23
C THR A 54 7.78 12.57 4.23
N PHE A 55 7.95 11.58 5.12
CA PHE A 55 6.99 10.49 5.26
C PHE A 55 5.58 10.96 5.64
N ASP A 56 5.47 11.98 6.50
CA ASP A 56 4.17 12.53 6.95
C ASP A 56 3.46 13.31 5.83
N GLU A 57 4.22 14.06 5.01
CA GLU A 57 3.69 14.70 3.80
C GLU A 57 3.21 13.66 2.79
N CYS A 58 3.96 12.57 2.63
CA CYS A 58 3.59 11.46 1.74
C CYS A 58 2.27 10.80 2.17
N GLY A 59 2.12 10.49 3.46
CA GLY A 59 0.87 9.96 4.02
C GLY A 59 -0.31 10.93 3.86
N SER A 60 -0.06 12.22 4.06
CA SER A 60 -1.08 13.27 3.86
C SER A 60 -1.50 13.41 2.40
N LEU A 61 -0.56 13.34 1.47
CA LEU A 61 -0.80 13.37 0.03
C LEU A 61 -1.62 12.15 -0.41
N CYS A 62 -1.19 10.95 -0.01
CA CYS A 62 -1.90 9.71 -0.31
C CYS A 62 -3.34 9.74 0.24
N LYS A 63 -3.54 10.21 1.47
CA LYS A 63 -4.89 10.33 2.07
C LYS A 63 -5.83 11.26 1.29
N ARG A 64 -5.30 12.29 0.63
CA ARG A 64 -6.09 13.22 -0.20
C ARG A 64 -6.41 12.65 -1.59
N ASN A 65 -5.67 11.65 -2.05
CA ASN A 65 -5.90 10.98 -3.32
C ASN A 65 -6.70 9.69 -3.10
N CYS A 66 -8.00 9.70 -3.44
CA CYS A 66 -8.87 8.53 -3.29
C CYS A 66 -8.43 7.30 -4.12
N SER A 67 -7.56 7.49 -5.11
CA SER A 67 -6.98 6.40 -5.89
C SER A 67 -5.69 5.85 -5.26
N CYS A 68 -5.13 6.52 -4.25
CA CYS A 68 -3.97 6.03 -3.52
C CYS A 68 -4.34 4.82 -2.66
N THR A 69 -3.54 3.77 -2.75
CA THR A 69 -3.75 2.53 -1.99
C THR A 69 -2.62 2.20 -1.02
N ALA A 70 -1.42 2.76 -1.24
CA ALA A 70 -0.26 2.61 -0.38
C ALA A 70 0.72 3.78 -0.58
N TYR A 71 1.66 3.95 0.36
CA TYR A 71 2.78 4.86 0.20
C TYR A 71 4.00 4.34 0.97
N GLU A 72 5.20 4.71 0.54
CA GLU A 72 6.47 4.28 1.14
C GLU A 72 7.55 5.37 1.02
N ASN A 73 8.62 5.25 1.82
CA ASN A 73 9.86 5.99 1.57
C ASN A 73 10.61 5.41 0.35
N ILE A 74 11.32 6.26 -0.40
CA ILE A 74 12.16 5.81 -1.51
C ILE A 74 13.47 5.21 -0.98
N ASP A 75 14.08 5.90 -0.03
CA ASP A 75 15.32 5.48 0.59
C ASP A 75 15.11 5.31 2.09
N ILE A 76 15.46 4.13 2.60
CA ILE A 76 15.40 3.80 4.02
C ILE A 76 16.71 4.14 4.76
N ARG A 77 17.76 4.50 4.03
CA ARG A 77 19.06 4.93 4.58
C ARG A 77 18.95 6.37 5.13
N ASN A 78 19.83 6.71 6.07
CA ASN A 78 20.02 8.08 6.59
C ASN A 78 18.73 8.85 6.90
N GLY A 79 17.88 8.30 7.77
CA GLY A 79 16.72 9.02 8.31
C GLY A 79 15.40 8.82 7.56
N ARG A 80 15.37 7.92 6.55
CA ARG A 80 14.21 7.60 5.71
C ARG A 80 13.71 8.82 4.94
N SER A 81 13.91 8.85 3.63
CA SER A 81 13.56 10.01 2.81
C SER A 81 12.83 9.65 1.53
N GLY A 82 12.04 10.61 1.07
CA GLY A 82 11.27 10.52 -0.14
C GLY A 82 9.91 9.86 0.03
N CYS A 83 9.16 9.88 -1.06
CA CYS A 83 7.78 9.41 -1.14
C CYS A 83 7.58 8.66 -2.46
N VAL A 84 7.06 7.45 -2.37
CA VAL A 84 6.44 6.71 -3.49
C VAL A 84 4.98 6.48 -3.16
N ILE A 85 4.12 6.70 -4.15
CA ILE A 85 2.69 6.38 -4.13
C ILE A 85 2.36 5.54 -5.36
#